data_AF-A0A968D2W0-F1
#
_entry.id   AF-A0A968D2W0-F1
#
_cell.length_a   1.000
_cell.length_b   1.000
_cell.length_c   1.000
_cell.angle_alpha   90.00
_cell.angle_beta   90.00
_cell.angle_gamma   90.00
#
_symmetry.space_group_name_H-M   'P 1'
#
loop_
_entity.id
_entity.type
_entity.pdbx_description
1 polymer ?
#
loop_
_entity_poly.entity_id
_entity_poly.type
_entity_poly.pdbx_seq_one_letter_code
_entity_poly.pdbx_strand_id
1 'polypeptide(L)'
;MFGIGMPELLLLLAIALIVVGPKKLPELAKALGRGIAEFKKATNELKESLDTNTDFSELKQSFDDIQETVVDATLPSSPSEEATTEEIATETTTSDQDIEEDIEPASISSNEVEEKETTPPSAPAPEKSSHGDK
;
A
#
# COMPACT_ATOMS: atom_id res chain seq x y z
N MET A 1 -2.60 -18.89 -0.09
CA MET A 1 -3.93 -18.78 -0.72
C MET A 1 -4.70 -17.50 -0.34
N PHE A 2 -4.06 -16.39 0.02
CA PHE A 2 -4.71 -15.06 0.07
C PHE A 2 -3.67 -13.98 -0.23
N GLY A 3 -3.33 -13.84 -1.50
CA GLY A 3 -2.54 -12.71 -1.98
C GLY A 3 -3.47 -11.52 -2.16
N ILE A 4 -3.76 -10.78 -1.08
CA ILE A 4 -4.42 -9.47 -1.22
C ILE A 4 -3.37 -8.56 -1.86
N GLY A 5 -3.52 -8.34 -3.16
CA GLY A 5 -2.72 -7.41 -3.91
C GLY A 5 -3.21 -5.97 -3.74
N MET A 6 -2.47 -5.07 -4.35
CA MET A 6 -2.87 -3.67 -4.46
C MET A 6 -4.23 -3.49 -5.16
N PRO A 7 -4.57 -4.24 -6.24
CA PRO A 7 -5.86 -4.11 -6.91
C PRO A 7 -7.05 -4.46 -6.00
N GLU A 8 -6.97 -5.55 -5.23
CA GLU A 8 -8.02 -5.99 -4.31
C GLU A 8 -8.23 -4.99 -3.17
N LEU A 9 -7.13 -4.43 -2.64
CA LEU A 9 -7.19 -3.39 -1.62
C LEU A 9 -7.85 -2.11 -2.15
N LEU A 10 -7.54 -1.69 -3.38
CA LEU A 10 -8.16 -0.53 -4.02
C LEU A 10 -9.65 -0.75 -4.28
N LEU A 11 -10.07 -1.95 -4.70
CA LEU A 11 -11.48 -2.28 -4.89
C LEU A 11 -12.25 -2.20 -3.56
N LEU A 12 -11.69 -2.75 -2.48
CA LEU A 12 -12.27 -2.65 -1.14
C LEU A 12 -12.36 -1.18 -0.67
N LEU A 13 -11.30 -0.41 -0.90
CA LEU A 13 -11.25 1.01 -0.57
C LEU A 13 -12.32 1.80 -1.35
N ALA A 14 -12.53 1.49 -2.64
CA ALA A 14 -13.57 2.11 -3.45
C ALA A 14 -14.98 1.87 -2.88
N ILE A 15 -15.27 0.63 -2.44
CA ILE A 15 -16.55 0.31 -1.78
C ILE A 15 -16.69 1.08 -0.47
N ALA A 16 -15.64 1.11 0.36
CA ALA A 16 -15.64 1.87 1.62
C ALA A 16 -15.82 3.38 1.38
N LEU A 17 -15.23 3.92 0.32
CA LEU A 17 -15.36 5.31 -0.11
C LEU A 17 -16.78 5.67 -0.56
N ILE A 18 -17.53 4.73 -1.15
CA ILE A 18 -18.93 4.96 -1.52
C ILE A 18 -19.80 5.04 -0.26
N VAL A 19 -19.57 4.14 0.71
CA VAL A 19 -20.36 4.08 1.95
C VAL A 19 -20.07 5.26 2.86
N VAL A 20 -18.78 5.58 3.07
CA VAL A 20 -18.33 6.62 4.01
C VAL A 20 -18.24 7.99 3.34
N GLY A 21 -17.84 8.01 2.06
CA GLY A 21 -17.58 9.22 1.27
C GLY A 21 -16.08 9.58 1.18
N PRO A 22 -15.57 9.99 0.00
CA PRO A 22 -14.16 10.34 -0.20
C PRO A 22 -13.72 11.58 0.59
N LYS A 23 -14.67 12.48 0.92
CA LYS A 23 -14.40 13.64 1.75
C LYS A 23 -14.30 13.29 3.24
N LYS A 24 -14.91 12.18 3.68
CA LYS A 24 -14.97 11.77 5.08
C LYS A 24 -13.78 10.94 5.51
N LEU A 25 -13.22 10.08 4.67
CA LEU A 25 -11.98 9.36 5.00
C LEU A 25 -10.83 10.26 5.50
N PRO A 26 -10.46 11.38 4.83
CA PRO A 26 -9.38 12.23 5.32
C PRO A 26 -9.76 12.97 6.62
N GLU A 27 -11.04 13.24 6.85
CA GLU A 27 -11.54 13.83 8.09
C GLU A 27 -11.40 12.83 9.26
N LEU A 28 -11.87 11.59 9.08
CA LEU A 28 -11.72 10.50 10.06
C LEU A 28 -10.25 10.18 10.33
N ALA A 29 -9.42 10.08 9.27
CA ALA A 29 -8.00 9.81 9.42
C ALA A 29 -7.28 10.92 10.21
N LYS A 30 -7.64 12.20 10.01
CA LYS A 30 -7.10 13.31 10.80
C LYS A 30 -7.53 13.23 12.26
N ALA A 31 -8.80 12.92 12.53
CA ALA A 31 -9.31 12.79 13.90
C ALA A 31 -8.64 11.62 14.63
N LEU A 32 -8.61 10.43 14.00
CA LEU A 32 -7.96 9.24 14.54
C LEU A 32 -6.45 9.45 14.69
N GLY A 33 -5.80 10.07 13.70
CA GLY A 33 -4.36 10.36 13.73
C GLY A 33 -3.97 11.29 14.88
N ARG A 34 -4.78 12.31 15.17
CA ARG A 34 -4.59 13.17 16.35
C ARG A 34 -4.75 12.37 17.64
N GLY A 35 -5.81 11.56 17.75
CA GLY A 35 -6.05 10.71 18.93
C GLY A 35 -4.90 9.72 19.18
N ILE A 36 -4.40 9.07 18.13
CA ILE A 36 -3.24 8.16 18.22
C ILE A 36 -1.97 8.94 18.59
N ALA A 37 -1.75 10.13 18.04
CA ALA A 37 -0.57 10.94 18.35
C ALA A 37 -0.56 11.40 19.82
N GLU A 38 -1.71 11.85 20.33
CA GLU A 38 -1.90 12.23 21.73
C GLU A 38 -1.77 11.01 22.65
N PHE A 39 -2.38 9.88 22.29
CA PHE A 39 -2.25 8.62 23.02
C PHE A 39 -0.79 8.14 23.09
N LYS A 40 -0.06 8.20 21.98
CA LYS A 40 1.36 7.87 21.92
C LYS A 40 2.19 8.81 22.81
N LYS A 41 1.89 10.10 22.80
CA LYS A 41 2.57 11.09 23.64
C LYS A 41 2.34 10.79 25.12
N ALA A 42 1.09 10.60 25.53
CA ALA A 42 0.74 10.24 26.92
C ALA A 42 1.38 8.90 27.34
N THR A 43 1.40 7.91 26.45
CA THR A 43 2.06 6.61 26.72
C THR A 43 3.57 6.78 26.87
N ASN A 44 4.21 7.64 26.07
CA ASN A 44 5.64 7.92 26.18
C ASN A 44 5.96 8.67 27.48
N GLU A 45 5.17 9.66 27.87
CA GLU A 45 5.32 10.35 29.16
C GLU A 45 5.17 9.38 30.34
N LEU A 46 4.21 8.44 30.26
CA LEU A 46 4.05 7.39 31.25
C LEU A 46 5.28 6.48 31.29
N LYS A 47 5.77 6.00 30.13
CA LYS A 47 6.99 5.19 30.06
C LYS A 47 8.19 5.91 30.66
N GLU A 48 8.41 7.16 30.31
CA GLU A 48 9.51 7.97 30.85
C GLU A 48 9.40 8.17 32.37
N SER A 49 8.18 8.34 32.89
CA SER A 49 7.93 8.45 34.34
C SER A 49 8.14 7.13 35.11
N LEU A 50 7.87 5.98 34.46
CA LEU A 50 8.12 4.66 35.03
C LEU A 50 9.60 4.28 34.92
N ASP A 51 10.24 4.52 33.77
CA ASP A 51 11.68 4.28 33.58
C ASP A 51 12.54 5.13 34.53
N THR A 52 12.06 6.29 34.98
CA THR A 52 12.76 7.13 35.97
C THR A 52 12.52 6.74 37.43
N ASN A 53 11.49 5.93 37.76
CA ASN A 53 11.15 5.58 39.14
C ASN A 53 11.08 4.06 39.43
N THR A 54 11.10 3.20 38.42
CA THR A 54 11.00 1.73 38.56
C THR A 54 11.62 1.06 37.34
N ASP A 55 12.70 0.31 37.56
CA ASP A 55 13.42 -0.43 36.53
C ASP A 55 12.47 -1.41 35.80
N PHE A 56 11.99 -1.04 34.61
CA PHE A 56 11.25 -1.92 33.71
C PHE A 56 12.04 -3.20 33.38
N SER A 57 13.37 -3.14 33.53
CA SER A 57 14.29 -4.27 33.45
C SER A 57 14.08 -5.30 34.56
N GLU A 58 13.68 -4.87 35.77
CA GLU A 58 13.45 -5.75 36.93
C GLU A 58 12.11 -6.49 36.79
N LEU A 59 11.08 -5.85 36.22
CA LEU A 59 9.83 -6.51 35.83
C LEU A 59 10.02 -7.49 34.67
N LYS A 60 10.86 -7.15 33.69
CA LYS A 60 11.20 -8.07 32.59
C LYS A 60 11.94 -9.31 33.11
N GLN A 61 12.90 -9.12 34.00
CA GLN A 61 13.68 -10.21 34.57
C GLN A 61 12.81 -11.17 35.40
N SER A 62 11.90 -10.64 36.21
CA SER A 62 10.95 -11.47 36.97
C SER A 62 9.90 -12.17 36.08
N PHE A 63 9.58 -11.63 34.90
CA PHE A 63 8.73 -12.32 33.93
C PHE A 63 9.47 -13.43 33.17
N ASP A 64 10.74 -13.21 32.81
CA ASP A 64 11.60 -14.22 32.17
C ASP A 64 11.88 -15.39 33.13
N ASP A 65 12.17 -15.14 34.41
CA ASP A 65 12.39 -16.18 35.42
C ASP A 65 11.13 -17.05 35.65
N ILE A 66 9.93 -16.45 35.62
CA ILE A 66 8.67 -17.18 35.75
C ILE A 66 8.39 -18.02 34.50
N GLN A 67 8.68 -17.49 33.30
CA GLN A 67 8.52 -18.24 32.05
C GLN A 67 9.49 -19.42 31.96
N GLU A 68 10.76 -19.24 32.37
CA GLU A 68 11.74 -20.32 32.43
C GLU A 68 11.27 -21.45 33.36
N THR A 69 10.62 -21.10 34.48
CA THR A 69 10.11 -22.07 35.46
C THR A 69 8.80 -22.76 35.03
N VAL A 70 7.94 -22.09 34.25
CA VAL A 70 6.64 -22.64 33.80
C VAL A 70 6.76 -23.42 32.48
N VAL A 71 7.69 -23.05 31.61
CA VAL A 71 7.94 -23.74 30.33
C VAL A 71 8.58 -25.13 30.55
N ASP A 72 9.39 -25.30 31.60
CA ASP A 72 9.97 -26.60 31.97
C ASP A 72 8.92 -27.58 32.55
N ALA A 73 7.82 -27.06 33.11
CA ALA A 73 6.81 -27.87 33.80
C ALA A 73 5.63 -28.36 32.93
N THR A 74 5.50 -27.96 31.66
CA THR A 74 4.24 -28.24 30.92
C THR A 74 4.29 -28.81 29.50
N LEU A 75 5.42 -29.10 28.83
CA LEU A 75 5.35 -29.81 27.54
C LEU A 75 6.42 -30.91 27.36
N PRO A 76 6.08 -32.20 27.50
CA PRO A 76 6.86 -33.28 26.93
C PRO A 76 6.94 -33.11 25.42
N SER A 77 8.17 -33.09 24.91
CA SER A 77 8.49 -33.37 23.53
C SER A 77 8.02 -34.78 23.17
N SER A 78 7.23 -34.91 22.10
CA SER A 78 7.09 -36.17 21.37
C SER A 78 7.62 -35.98 19.94
N PRO A 79 8.48 -36.88 19.46
CA PRO A 79 9.20 -36.76 18.19
C PRO A 79 8.41 -37.32 17.01
N SER A 80 8.79 -36.84 15.81
CA SER A 80 8.87 -37.58 14.55
C SER A 80 7.61 -38.26 14.00
N GLU A 81 7.09 -37.73 12.90
CA GLU A 81 6.76 -38.58 11.74
C GLU A 81 7.30 -37.94 10.46
N GLU A 82 8.11 -38.74 9.78
CA GLU A 82 8.65 -38.56 8.45
C GLU A 82 7.55 -38.53 7.38
N ALA A 83 7.94 -38.00 6.21
CA ALA A 83 7.48 -38.40 4.89
C ALA A 83 6.01 -38.17 4.53
N THR A 84 5.78 -37.36 3.49
CA THR A 84 5.63 -37.91 2.14
C THR A 84 5.43 -36.79 1.12
N THR A 85 6.31 -36.85 0.11
CA THR A 85 6.23 -36.29 -1.23
C THR A 85 4.89 -36.59 -1.92
N GLU A 86 4.22 -35.58 -2.46
CA GLU A 86 3.49 -35.65 -3.75
C GLU A 86 3.64 -34.25 -4.38
N GLU A 87 4.58 -34.01 -5.29
CA GLU A 87 4.47 -34.29 -6.73
C GLU A 87 3.08 -34.00 -7.29
N ILE A 88 2.86 -32.74 -7.72
CA ILE A 88 1.94 -32.44 -8.82
C ILE A 88 2.68 -31.49 -9.76
N ALA A 89 3.64 -32.07 -10.49
CA ALA A 89 3.85 -31.66 -11.86
C ALA A 89 2.71 -32.28 -12.66
N THR A 90 1.86 -31.45 -13.26
CA THR A 90 1.06 -31.91 -14.39
C THR A 90 1.15 -30.83 -15.45
N GLU A 91 1.99 -31.14 -16.42
CA GLU A 91 1.87 -30.61 -17.76
C GLU A 91 0.40 -30.65 -18.19
N THR A 92 -0.09 -29.54 -18.73
CA THR A 92 -1.05 -29.60 -19.81
C THR A 92 -0.59 -28.59 -20.86
N THR A 93 0.41 -29.03 -21.61
CA THR A 93 0.42 -28.80 -23.04
C THR A 93 -0.84 -29.46 -23.59
N THR A 94 -1.75 -28.67 -24.12
CA THR A 94 -2.67 -29.12 -25.16
C THR A 94 -2.66 -28.03 -26.22
N SER A 95 -1.85 -28.33 -27.24
CA SER A 95 -1.94 -27.77 -28.57
C SER A 95 -3.32 -27.93 -29.17
N ASP A 96 -3.61 -26.97 -30.04
CA ASP A 96 -4.43 -27.07 -31.25
C ASP A 96 -5.92 -27.43 -31.10
N GLN A 97 -6.75 -26.41 -31.36
CA GLN A 97 -7.78 -26.50 -32.40
C GLN A 97 -8.26 -25.11 -32.81
N ASP A 98 -7.97 -24.78 -34.08
CA ASP A 98 -8.86 -24.18 -35.07
C ASP A 98 -9.68 -22.94 -34.69
N ILE A 99 -9.20 -21.76 -35.11
CA ILE A 99 -10.07 -20.72 -35.67
C ILE A 99 -9.39 -20.15 -36.91
N GLU A 100 -9.77 -20.69 -38.08
CA GLU A 100 -9.76 -19.92 -39.32
C GLU A 100 -10.76 -18.76 -39.15
N GLU A 101 -10.29 -17.51 -39.18
CA GLU A 101 -11.14 -16.39 -39.55
C GLU A 101 -10.35 -15.44 -40.46
N ASP A 102 -10.75 -15.53 -41.72
CA ASP A 102 -10.52 -14.63 -42.83
C ASP A 102 -10.76 -13.17 -42.44
N ILE A 103 -9.74 -12.32 -42.53
CA ILE A 103 -9.94 -10.87 -42.67
C ILE A 103 -8.82 -10.21 -43.46
N GLU A 104 -9.22 -9.76 -44.66
CA GLU A 104 -8.49 -8.91 -45.59
C GLU A 104 -7.89 -7.63 -44.95
N PRO A 105 -6.73 -7.15 -45.45
CA PRO A 105 -6.25 -5.81 -45.14
C PRO A 105 -6.72 -4.80 -46.19
N ALA A 106 -7.80 -4.06 -45.90
CA ALA A 106 -8.19 -2.91 -46.72
C ALA A 106 -8.51 -1.67 -45.87
N SER A 107 -7.68 -0.64 -46.09
CA SER A 107 -8.02 0.79 -46.06
C SER A 107 -8.53 1.41 -44.75
N ILE A 108 -7.67 2.21 -44.12
CA ILE A 108 -8.12 3.31 -43.26
C ILE A 108 -7.48 4.60 -43.80
N SER A 109 -8.20 5.24 -44.72
CA SER A 109 -8.09 6.67 -44.97
C SER A 109 -9.21 7.34 -44.18
N SER A 110 -8.85 8.18 -43.21
CA SER A 110 -9.81 9.04 -42.53
C SER A 110 -9.11 10.34 -42.17
N ASN A 111 -9.48 11.37 -42.94
CA ASN A 111 -9.25 12.77 -42.67
C ASN A 111 -10.49 13.31 -41.94
N GLU A 112 -10.31 14.40 -41.18
CA GLU A 112 -11.36 15.24 -40.54
C GLU A 112 -12.03 14.63 -39.29
N VAL A 113 -12.19 15.29 -38.14
CA VAL A 113 -12.41 16.73 -37.84
C VAL A 113 -11.85 17.01 -36.43
N GLU A 114 -10.99 18.02 -36.26
CA GLU A 114 -10.76 18.66 -34.97
C GLU A 114 -11.12 20.14 -35.10
N GLU A 115 -12.22 20.54 -34.46
CA GLU A 115 -12.55 21.93 -34.23
C GLU A 115 -12.85 22.09 -32.74
N LYS A 116 -12.05 22.95 -32.08
CA LYS A 116 -12.52 24.13 -31.29
C LYS A 116 -11.58 24.42 -30.12
N GLU A 117 -10.78 25.48 -30.22
CA GLU A 117 -10.89 26.66 -29.36
C GLU A 117 -9.84 27.76 -29.69
N THR A 118 -10.37 28.91 -30.12
CA THR A 118 -10.07 30.28 -29.67
C THR A 118 -8.63 30.81 -29.59
N THR A 119 -8.37 31.76 -30.50
CA THR A 119 -7.42 32.90 -30.57
C THR A 119 -7.33 33.81 -29.32
N PRO A 120 -6.51 34.90 -29.30
CA PRO A 120 -5.08 35.17 -29.63
C PRO A 120 -4.46 36.12 -28.53
N PRO A 121 -3.51 37.08 -28.72
CA PRO A 121 -2.51 37.34 -29.78
C PRO A 121 -1.06 37.63 -29.29
N SER A 122 -0.10 37.34 -30.19
CA SER A 122 1.01 38.20 -30.64
C SER A 122 1.69 39.16 -29.65
N ALA A 123 2.90 38.79 -29.23
CA ALA A 123 3.88 39.66 -28.60
C ALA A 123 4.61 40.56 -29.64
N PRO A 124 4.79 41.87 -29.39
CA PRO A 124 5.79 42.69 -30.07
C PRO A 124 7.10 42.70 -29.24
N ALA A 125 8.23 42.27 -29.80
CA ALA A 125 9.25 43.09 -30.46
C ALA A 125 10.51 43.30 -29.55
N PRO A 126 11.72 43.42 -30.13
CA PRO A 126 13.00 43.24 -29.43
C PRO A 126 13.54 44.50 -28.75
N GLU A 127 14.18 44.33 -27.59
CA GLU A 127 14.99 45.36 -26.92
C GLU A 127 16.24 45.71 -27.74
N LYS A 128 16.36 46.98 -28.13
CA LYS A 128 17.63 47.63 -28.44
C LYS A 128 17.74 48.96 -27.68
N SER A 129 18.92 49.10 -27.08
CA SER A 129 19.64 50.35 -26.77
C SER A 129 18.94 51.45 -25.96
N SER A 130 19.52 51.78 -24.82
CA SER A 130 20.12 53.11 -24.64
C SER A 130 20.99 53.12 -23.38
N HIS A 131 22.30 53.20 -23.57
CA HIS A 131 23.27 53.58 -22.57
C HIS A 131 23.55 55.07 -22.82
N GLY A 132 23.17 55.94 -21.88
CA GLY A 132 23.31 57.38 -22.07
C GLY A 132 22.95 58.20 -20.85
N ASP A 133 23.97 58.94 -20.40
CA ASP A 133 23.94 60.20 -19.66
C ASP A 133 23.86 60.22 -18.12
N LYS A 134 25.04 60.59 -17.58
CA LYS A 134 25.32 61.71 -16.65
C LYS A 134 24.95 61.59 -15.17
#